data_AF-A0A519TJ92-F1
#
_entry.id   AF-A0A519TJ92-F1
#
_cell.length_a   1.000
_cell.length_b   1.000
_cell.length_c   1.000
_cell.angle_alpha   90.00
_cell.angle_beta   90.00
_cell.angle_gamma   90.00
#
_symmetry.space_group_name_H-M   'P 1'
#
loop_
_entity.id
_entity.type
_entity.pdbx_description
1 polymer ?
#
loop_
_entity_poly.entity_id
_entity_poly.type
_entity_poly.pdbx_seq_one_letter_code
_entity_poly.pdbx_strand_id
1 'polypeptide(L)'
;MKKLRFFLIFLLFPSILFAQQRTKIILQSFALMNVDTKTNITKLKNPVFLHDNAILSSDSANFFTERNYVEFFSNVHINQGDTLNVYSDFLN
;
A
#
# COMPACT_ATOMS: atom_id res chain seq x y z
N MET A 1 28.35 -15.19 -36.76
CA MET A 1 28.05 -15.85 -35.46
C MET A 1 28.02 -14.92 -34.24
N LYS A 2 28.83 -13.85 -34.18
CA LYS A 2 28.83 -12.91 -33.01
C LYS A 2 27.49 -12.18 -32.81
N LYS A 3 26.81 -11.79 -33.89
CA LYS A 3 25.48 -11.12 -33.83
C LYS A 3 24.37 -12.02 -33.25
N LEU A 4 24.46 -13.34 -33.47
CA LEU A 4 23.49 -14.32 -32.95
C LEU A 4 23.67 -14.56 -31.44
N ARG A 5 24.91 -14.47 -30.95
CA ARG A 5 25.23 -14.54 -29.50
C ARG A 5 24.67 -13.35 -28.72
N PHE A 6 24.74 -12.14 -29.27
CA PHE A 6 24.12 -10.95 -28.63
C PHE A 6 22.59 -11.04 -28.58
N PHE A 7 21.97 -11.60 -29.62
CA PHE A 7 20.52 -11.81 -29.66
C PHE A 7 20.05 -12.81 -28.60
N LEU A 8 20.80 -13.90 -28.37
CA LEU A 8 20.50 -14.90 -27.34
C LEU A 8 20.61 -14.35 -25.91
N ILE A 9 21.51 -13.40 -25.65
CA ILE A 9 21.64 -12.75 -24.34
C ILE A 9 20.44 -11.84 -24.04
N PHE A 10 19.90 -11.17 -25.06
CA PHE A 10 18.72 -10.30 -24.93
C PHE A 10 17.43 -11.10 -24.63
N LEU A 11 17.37 -12.36 -25.08
CA LEU A 11 16.20 -13.22 -24.90
C LEU A 11 16.09 -13.82 -23.47
N LEU A 12 17.18 -13.78 -22.70
CA LEU A 12 17.24 -14.26 -21.31
C LEU A 12 16.94 -13.16 -20.26
N PHE A 13 16.72 -11.92 -20.68
CA PHE A 13 16.44 -10.78 -19.79
C PHE A 13 15.04 -10.73 -19.13
N PRO A 14 13.93 -11.32 -19.66
CA PRO A 14 12.60 -11.13 -19.07
C PRO A 14 12.37 -11.90 -17.75
N SER A 15 13.28 -12.79 -17.34
CA SER A 15 13.17 -13.55 -16.08
C SER A 15 13.51 -12.75 -14.82
N ILE A 16 13.99 -11.50 -14.96
CA ILE A 16 14.36 -10.62 -13.84
C ILE A 16 13.15 -9.76 -13.38
N LEU A 17 11.98 -9.93 -14.01
CA LEU A 17 10.79 -9.08 -13.77
C LEU A 17 9.88 -9.53 -12.60
N PHE A 18 10.39 -10.26 -11.61
CA PHE A 18 9.65 -10.54 -10.37
C PHE A 18 9.66 -9.29 -9.45
N ALA A 19 9.04 -8.20 -9.88
CA ALA A 19 9.37 -6.87 -9.35
C ALA A 19 8.54 -6.38 -8.14
N GLN A 20 7.43 -7.01 -7.75
CA GLN A 20 6.77 -6.58 -6.51
C GLN A 20 5.97 -7.70 -5.85
N GLN A 21 6.40 -8.08 -4.64
CA GLN A 21 5.62 -8.99 -3.80
C GLN A 21 4.46 -8.20 -3.19
N ARG A 22 3.23 -8.68 -3.33
CA ARG A 22 2.09 -8.08 -2.64
C ARG A 22 2.23 -8.29 -1.14
N THR A 23 2.30 -7.20 -0.40
CA THR A 23 2.36 -7.22 1.06
C THR A 23 1.02 -6.76 1.65
N LYS A 24 0.76 -7.21 2.88
CA LYS A 24 -0.51 -6.96 3.56
C LYS A 24 -0.49 -5.58 4.21
N ILE A 25 -1.61 -4.88 4.20
CA ILE A 25 -1.81 -3.66 4.97
C ILE A 25 -2.30 -4.07 6.35
N ILE A 26 -1.60 -3.65 7.40
CA ILE A 26 -1.88 -4.06 8.78
C ILE A 26 -2.36 -2.83 9.55
N LEU A 27 -3.56 -2.92 10.12
CA LEU A 27 -4.07 -1.90 11.04
C LEU A 27 -3.35 -2.01 12.38
N GLN A 28 -2.65 -0.95 12.79
CA GLN A 28 -1.88 -0.89 14.05
C GLN A 28 -2.71 -0.27 15.17
N SER A 29 -3.38 0.85 14.91
CA SER A 29 -4.20 1.54 15.90
C SER A 29 -5.31 2.37 15.25
N PHE A 30 -6.31 2.72 16.05
CA PHE A 30 -7.42 3.58 15.69
C PHE A 30 -8.03 4.20 16.95
N ALA A 31 -8.68 5.34 16.81
CA ALA A 31 -9.41 5.98 17.91
C ALA A 31 -10.87 5.47 18.01
N LEU A 32 -11.55 5.37 16.87
CA LEU A 32 -12.92 4.85 16.79
C LEU A 32 -13.07 3.94 15.58
N MET A 33 -13.92 2.92 15.70
CA MET A 33 -14.21 1.96 14.66
C MET A 33 -15.72 1.77 14.53
N ASN A 34 -16.23 1.81 13.29
CA ASN A 34 -17.61 1.50 12.96
C ASN A 34 -17.62 0.50 11.79
N VAL A 35 -18.21 -0.68 12.01
CA VAL A 35 -18.26 -1.75 11.03
C VAL A 35 -19.64 -1.76 10.39
N ASP A 36 -19.69 -1.49 9.09
CA ASP A 36 -20.90 -1.66 8.29
C ASP A 36 -20.93 -3.08 7.71
N THR A 37 -21.79 -3.93 8.27
CA THR A 37 -21.97 -5.32 7.85
C THR A 37 -22.72 -5.47 6.54
N LYS A 38 -23.43 -4.43 6.06
CA LYS A 38 -24.13 -4.48 4.77
C LYS A 38 -23.17 -4.26 3.62
N THR A 39 -22.20 -3.36 3.80
CA THR A 39 -21.21 -3.01 2.78
C THR A 39 -19.85 -3.69 3.01
N ASN A 40 -19.66 -4.38 4.13
CA ASN A 40 -18.37 -4.94 4.58
C ASN A 40 -17.24 -3.88 4.64
N ILE A 41 -17.58 -2.66 5.07
CA ILE A 41 -16.62 -1.56 5.21
C ILE A 41 -16.41 -1.27 6.69
N THR A 42 -15.15 -1.19 7.10
CA THR A 42 -14.79 -0.74 8.44
C THR A 42 -14.34 0.72 8.37
N LYS A 43 -15.17 1.63 8.90
CA LYS A 43 -14.84 3.06 9.01
C LYS A 43 -14.03 3.30 10.27
N LEU A 44 -12.90 3.97 10.12
CA LEU A 44 -11.94 4.23 11.19
C LEU A 44 -11.73 5.73 11.38
N LYS A 45 -11.53 6.15 12.62
CA LYS A 45 -11.10 7.52 12.98
C LYS A 45 -9.68 7.49 13.53
N ASN A 46 -8.84 8.42 13.10
CA ASN A 46 -7.40 8.50 13.40
C ASN A 46 -6.69 7.15 13.26
N PRO A 47 -6.82 6.43 12.12
CA PRO A 47 -6.17 5.14 11.95
C PRO A 47 -4.67 5.29 11.72
N VAL A 48 -3.91 4.29 12.14
CA VAL A 48 -2.51 4.08 11.78
C VAL A 48 -2.36 2.70 11.17
N PHE A 49 -1.84 2.63 9.96
CA PHE A 49 -1.56 1.39 9.23
C PHE A 49 -0.06 1.21 9.00
N LEU A 50 0.36 -0.05 8.90
CA LEU A 50 1.70 -0.46 8.47
C LEU A 50 1.60 -1.18 7.13
N HIS A 51 2.42 -0.75 6.17
CA HIS A 51 2.56 -1.40 4.86
C HIS A 51 4.00 -1.20 4.35
N ASP A 52 4.75 -2.27 4.08
CA ASP A 52 6.14 -2.20 3.59
C ASP A 52 7.07 -1.27 4.39
N ASN A 53 7.02 -1.39 5.72
CA ASN A 53 7.72 -0.52 6.67
C ASN A 53 7.34 0.97 6.58
N ALA A 54 6.31 1.31 5.82
CA ALA A 54 5.70 2.62 5.83
C ALA A 54 4.58 2.68 6.87
N ILE A 55 4.54 3.77 7.63
CA ILE A 55 3.47 4.13 8.54
C ILE A 55 2.53 5.06 7.78
N LEU A 56 1.25 4.72 7.71
CA LEU A 56 0.21 5.50 7.05
C LEU A 56 -0.82 5.95 8.08
N SER A 57 -1.04 7.25 8.20
CA SER A 57 -2.04 7.84 9.11
C SER A 57 -2.93 8.85 8.38
N SER A 58 -4.09 9.13 8.98
CA SER A 58 -5.07 10.11 8.48
C SER A 58 -6.08 10.45 9.58
N ASP A 59 -6.98 11.40 9.35
CA ASP A 59 -8.09 11.67 10.27
C ASP A 59 -9.19 10.60 10.19
N SER A 60 -9.40 10.02 9.00
CA SER A 60 -10.38 8.95 8.81
C SER A 60 -10.04 8.03 7.64
N ALA A 61 -10.49 6.77 7.71
CA ALA A 61 -10.30 5.81 6.62
C ALA A 61 -11.46 4.82 6.47
N ASN A 62 -11.66 4.33 5.25
CA ASN A 62 -12.48 3.16 4.95
C ASN A 62 -11.55 1.96 4.74
N PHE A 63 -11.68 0.94 5.58
CA PHE A 63 -10.90 -0.29 5.48
C PHE A 63 -11.74 -1.44 4.93
N PHE A 64 -11.31 -1.97 3.80
CA PHE A 64 -11.91 -3.11 3.10
C PHE A 64 -11.03 -4.35 3.33
N THR A 65 -11.26 -5.03 4.45
CA THR A 65 -10.42 -6.14 4.92
C THR A 65 -10.30 -7.27 3.90
N GLU A 66 -11.40 -7.64 3.22
CA GLU A 66 -11.42 -8.71 2.20
C GLU A 66 -10.55 -8.39 0.97
N ARG A 67 -10.43 -7.09 0.65
CA ARG A 67 -9.66 -6.61 -0.51
C ARG A 67 -8.24 -6.19 -0.14
N ASN A 68 -7.90 -6.20 1.15
CA ASN A 68 -6.66 -5.62 1.68
C ASN A 68 -6.42 -4.20 1.15
N TYR A 69 -7.45 -3.36 1.28
CA TYR A 69 -7.52 -2.05 0.65
C TYR A 69 -8.02 -0.99 1.63
N VAL A 70 -7.44 0.21 1.60
CA VAL A 70 -7.76 1.31 2.50
C VAL A 70 -7.87 2.60 1.70
N GLU A 71 -8.97 3.32 1.89
CA GLU A 71 -9.10 4.71 1.45
C GLU A 71 -8.86 5.61 2.67
N PHE A 72 -7.96 6.59 2.54
CA PHE A 72 -7.63 7.55 3.57
C PHE A 72 -8.18 8.92 3.22
N PHE A 73 -8.73 9.63 4.21
CA PHE A 73 -9.35 10.93 4.05
C PHE A 73 -8.83 11.91 5.11
N SER A 74 -8.43 13.09 4.61
CA SER A 74 -7.91 14.24 5.36
C SER A 74 -6.62 13.98 6.14
N ASN A 75 -5.67 14.93 6.05
CA ASN A 75 -4.39 14.89 6.76
C ASN A 75 -3.66 13.55 6.59
N VAL A 76 -3.69 13.00 5.38
CA VAL A 76 -3.02 11.72 5.08
C VAL A 76 -1.52 11.96 5.15
N HIS A 77 -0.84 11.19 6.00
CA HIS A 77 0.61 11.21 6.13
C HIS A 77 1.17 9.80 5.98
N ILE A 78 2.04 9.63 5.00
CA ILE A 78 2.83 8.42 4.80
C ILE A 78 4.27 8.73 5.17
N ASN A 79 4.83 7.95 6.08
CA ASN A 79 6.23 7.99 6.43
C ASN A 79 6.87 6.65 6.08
N GLN A 80 7.88 6.65 5.21
CA GLN A 80 8.61 5.44 4.82
C GLN A 80 10.10 5.60 5.14
N GLY A 81 10.56 4.86 6.16
CA GLY A 81 11.93 4.96 6.67
C GLY A 81 12.23 6.36 7.22
N ASP A 82 13.50 6.77 7.17
CA ASP A 82 13.94 7.98 7.88
C ASP A 82 13.63 9.28 7.14
N THR A 83 13.43 9.25 5.82
CA THR A 83 13.51 10.46 4.97
C THR A 83 12.27 10.71 4.11
N LEU A 84 11.51 9.68 3.72
CA LEU A 84 10.38 9.87 2.82
C LEU A 84 9.10 10.19 3.60
N ASN A 85 8.54 11.37 3.36
CA ASN A 85 7.26 11.80 3.89
C ASN A 85 6.36 12.27 2.74
N VAL A 86 5.15 11.71 2.66
CA VAL A 86 4.14 12.09 1.66
C VAL A 86 2.90 12.58 2.39
N TYR A 87 2.36 13.69 1.94
CA TYR A 87 1.15 14.30 2.50
C TYR A 87 0.08 14.41 1.42
N SER A 88 -1.18 14.16 1.78
CA SER A 88 -2.32 14.32 0.89
C SER A 88 -3.60 14.59 1.67
N ASP A 89 -4.60 15.17 1.03
CA ASP A 89 -5.96 15.25 1.57
C ASP A 89 -6.75 13.96 1.33
N PHE A 90 -6.35 13.16 0.34
CA PHE A 90 -7.01 11.91 -0.02
C PHE A 90 -6.02 10.91 -0.63
N LEU A 91 -6.15 9.63 -0.28
CA LEU A 91 -5.37 8.54 -0.85
C LEU A 91 -6.24 7.29 -0.98
N ASN A 92 -6.17 6.61 -2.12
CA ASN A 92 -6.95 5.42 -2.44
C ASN A 92 -6.13 4.43 -3.27
#